data_AF-A0A1U7HDF1-F1
#
_entry.id   AF-A0A1U7HDF1-F1
#
_cell.length_a   1.000
_cell.length_b   1.000
_cell.length_c   1.000
_cell.angle_alpha   90.00
_cell.angle_beta   90.00
_cell.angle_gamma   90.00
#
_symmetry.space_group_name_H-M   'P 1'
#
loop_
_entity.id
_entity.type
_entity.pdbx_description
1 polymer ?
#
loop_
_entity_poly.entity_id
_entity_poly.type
_entity_poly.pdbx_seq_one_letter_code
_entity_poly.pdbx_strand_id
1 'polypeptide(L)'
;MVSYVGMQMPLTANPGDRIAEESQTIEEKAKQIAVDKYDITGAHIKVPTYFIVTYPNGETKALHHVRDAQEISDVIRQMHLEEEPTPRNTSEHKSNLNGLIAVIGVSMLALFLMTAAIAIGVF
;
A
#
# COMPACT_ATOMS: atom_id res chain seq x y z
N MET A 1 47.65 -24.48 -27.56
CA MET A 1 47.06 -23.81 -26.38
C MET A 1 46.32 -22.59 -26.88
N VAL A 2 44.99 -22.65 -26.95
CA VAL A 2 44.15 -21.50 -27.28
C VAL A 2 43.38 -21.18 -26.01
N SER A 3 43.80 -20.11 -25.34
CA SER A 3 43.14 -19.60 -24.14
C SER A 3 41.82 -18.96 -24.55
N TYR A 4 40.70 -19.60 -24.20
CA TYR A 4 39.40 -18.94 -24.24
C TYR A 4 39.39 -17.88 -23.14
N VAL A 5 39.64 -16.62 -23.54
CA VAL A 5 39.32 -15.45 -22.71
C VAL A 5 37.81 -15.49 -22.51
N GLY A 6 37.38 -15.79 -21.28
CA GLY A 6 35.99 -15.88 -20.90
C GLY A 6 35.25 -14.60 -21.27
N MET A 7 34.48 -14.65 -22.34
CA MET A 7 33.56 -13.59 -22.71
C MET A 7 32.44 -13.63 -21.67
N GLN A 8 32.57 -12.78 -20.64
CA GLN A 8 31.55 -12.59 -19.61
C GLN A 8 30.30 -12.07 -20.33
N MET A 9 29.36 -12.97 -20.61
CA MET A 9 28.03 -12.60 -21.12
C MET A 9 27.45 -11.56 -20.14
N PRO A 10 26.98 -10.39 -20.62
CA PRO A 10 26.33 -9.43 -19.75
C PRO A 10 25.15 -10.14 -19.10
N LEU A 11 25.20 -10.28 -17.78
CA LEU A 11 24.19 -10.98 -17.00
C LEU A 11 22.84 -10.32 -17.30
N THR A 12 21.93 -11.07 -17.91
CA THR A 12 20.59 -10.59 -18.27
C THR A 12 19.66 -10.44 -17.06
N ALA A 13 20.12 -10.82 -15.88
CA ALA A 13 19.38 -10.76 -14.62
C ALA A 13 19.91 -9.60 -13.75
N ASN A 14 19.03 -8.91 -13.02
CA ASN A 14 19.49 -7.92 -12.06
C ASN A 14 20.36 -8.61 -11.00
N PRO A 15 21.37 -7.94 -10.42
CA PRO A 15 22.22 -8.55 -9.41
C PRO A 15 21.45 -9.20 -8.25
N GLY A 16 20.32 -8.61 -7.84
CA GLY A 16 19.45 -9.16 -6.80
C GLY A 16 18.42 -10.20 -7.28
N ASP A 17 18.44 -10.61 -8.55
CA ASP A 17 17.71 -11.80 -9.04
C ASP A 17 18.60 -13.06 -8.95
N ARG A 18 19.88 -12.88 -8.59
CA ARG A 18 20.87 -13.95 -8.51
C ARG A 18 20.84 -14.56 -7.11
N ILE A 19 20.85 -15.88 -7.06
CA ILE A 19 21.04 -16.61 -5.79
C ILE A 19 22.53 -16.86 -5.61
N ALA A 20 23.05 -16.48 -4.45
CA ALA A 20 24.43 -16.78 -4.09
C ALA A 20 24.65 -18.31 -4.10
N GLU A 21 25.78 -18.74 -4.65
CA GLU A 21 26.17 -20.16 -4.63
C GLU A 21 26.57 -20.60 -3.21
N GLU A 22 27.08 -19.65 -2.41
CA GLU A 22 27.41 -19.85 -1.01
C GLU A 22 26.17 -19.64 -0.12
N SER A 23 26.10 -20.41 0.97
CA SER A 23 25.04 -20.24 1.97
C SER A 23 25.23 -18.92 2.71
N GLN A 24 24.16 -18.13 2.81
CA GLN A 24 24.12 -16.83 3.50
C GLN A 24 23.20 -16.87 4.70
N THR A 25 23.47 -16.05 5.71
CA THR A 25 22.59 -15.92 6.89
C THR A 25 21.29 -15.19 6.54
N ILE A 26 20.30 -15.25 7.44
CA ILE A 26 19.03 -14.54 7.26
C ILE A 26 19.26 -13.02 7.23
N GLU A 27 20.15 -12.51 8.08
CA GLU A 27 20.50 -11.10 8.17
C GLU A 27 21.19 -10.59 6.89
N GLU A 28 22.01 -11.43 6.27
CA GLU A 28 22.65 -11.13 4.99
C GLU A 28 21.62 -11.10 3.85
N LYS A 29 20.71 -12.08 3.81
CA LYS A 29 19.63 -12.14 2.84
C LYS A 29 18.64 -10.98 2.98
N ALA A 30 18.35 -10.55 4.21
CA ALA A 30 17.47 -9.42 4.49
C ALA A 30 17.99 -8.08 3.93
N LYS A 31 19.30 -7.95 3.74
CA LYS A 31 19.93 -6.73 3.18
C LYS A 31 19.97 -6.72 1.65
N GLN A 32 19.61 -7.82 0.98
CA GLN A 32 19.70 -7.92 -0.47
C GLN A 32 18.53 -7.23 -1.16
N ILE A 33 18.85 -6.44 -2.20
CA ILE A 33 17.91 -5.61 -2.93
C ILE A 33 17.91 -6.02 -4.40
N ALA A 34 16.73 -6.34 -4.93
CA ALA A 34 16.51 -6.68 -6.33
C ALA A 34 16.42 -5.44 -7.22
N VAL A 35 15.72 -4.40 -6.74
CA VAL A 35 15.53 -3.14 -7.46
C VAL A 35 15.80 -1.97 -6.52
N ASP A 36 16.65 -1.03 -6.94
CA ASP A 36 16.90 0.25 -6.26
C ASP A 36 17.01 1.33 -7.33
N LYS A 37 15.87 1.86 -7.80
CA LYS A 37 15.80 2.79 -8.94
C LYS A 37 14.64 3.78 -8.82
N TYR A 38 14.79 4.92 -9.48
CA TYR A 38 13.70 5.85 -9.72
C TYR A 38 12.85 5.39 -10.91
N ASP A 39 11.54 5.49 -10.80
CA ASP A 39 10.63 5.30 -11.92
C ASP A 39 10.47 6.58 -12.77
N ILE A 40 9.69 6.50 -13.84
CA ILE A 40 9.43 7.62 -14.74
C ILE A 40 8.65 8.77 -14.07
N THR A 41 8.00 8.52 -12.93
CA THR A 41 7.28 9.54 -12.13
C THR A 41 8.20 10.23 -11.12
N GLY A 42 9.45 9.77 -10.99
CA GLY A 42 10.39 10.24 -9.99
C GLY A 42 10.23 9.57 -8.61
N ALA A 43 9.40 8.52 -8.51
CA ALA A 43 9.29 7.74 -7.30
C ALA A 43 10.51 6.81 -7.15
N HIS A 44 11.14 6.81 -5.97
CA HIS A 44 12.25 5.91 -5.68
C HIS A 44 11.71 4.57 -5.17
N ILE A 45 11.90 3.50 -5.95
CA ILE A 45 11.38 2.17 -5.65
C ILE A 45 12.54 1.29 -5.20
N LYS A 46 12.40 0.73 -3.99
CA LYS A 46 13.27 -0.30 -3.44
C LYS A 46 12.51 -1.59 -3.25
N VAL A 47 13.00 -2.67 -3.85
CA VAL A 47 12.39 -4.00 -3.78
C VAL A 47 13.41 -4.98 -3.19
N PRO A 48 13.13 -5.59 -2.02
CA PRO A 48 13.99 -6.63 -1.46
C PRO A 48 14.04 -7.88 -2.35
N THR A 49 15.18 -8.58 -2.35
CA THR A 49 15.30 -9.88 -3.02
C THR A 49 14.59 -10.99 -2.24
N TYR A 50 14.63 -10.90 -0.90
CA TYR A 50 14.09 -11.89 0.01
C TYR A 50 13.00 -11.29 0.91
N PHE A 51 11.93 -12.06 1.13
CA PHE A 51 10.92 -11.79 2.13
C PHE A 51 11.26 -12.54 3.41
N ILE A 52 11.37 -11.82 4.51
CA ILE A 52 11.60 -12.44 5.82
C ILE A 52 10.26 -12.80 6.44
N VAL A 53 10.04 -14.07 6.67
CA VAL A 53 8.80 -14.61 7.23
C VAL A 53 9.12 -15.30 8.55
N THR A 54 8.34 -14.98 9.59
CA THR A 54 8.34 -15.71 10.85
C THR A 54 7.07 -16.53 10.94
N TYR A 55 7.23 -17.85 11.02
CA TYR A 55 6.12 -18.80 11.10
C TYR A 55 5.59 -18.93 12.54
N PRO A 56 4.35 -19.42 12.75
CA PRO A 56 3.78 -19.60 14.07
C PRO A 56 4.57 -20.53 15.01
N ASN A 57 5.38 -21.42 14.45
CA ASN A 57 6.28 -22.31 15.20
C ASN A 57 7.55 -21.59 15.71
N GLY A 58 7.74 -20.30 15.41
CA GLY A 58 8.91 -19.51 15.75
C GLY A 58 10.07 -19.60 14.73
N GLU A 59 9.95 -20.41 13.68
CA GLU A 59 10.95 -20.50 12.62
C GLU A 59 10.94 -19.23 11.76
N THR A 60 12.11 -18.69 11.46
CA THR A 60 12.26 -17.55 10.55
C THR A 60 12.97 -17.99 9.28
N LYS A 61 12.41 -17.65 8.12
CA LYS A 61 12.98 -17.94 6.81
C LYS A 61 13.09 -16.70 5.95
N ALA A 62 14.10 -16.68 5.09
CA ALA A 62 14.26 -15.70 4.02
C ALA A 62 13.84 -16.33 2.69
N LEU A 63 12.65 -15.99 2.20
CA LEU A 63 12.04 -16.55 0.98
C LEU A 63 12.38 -15.67 -0.24
N HIS A 64 12.97 -16.26 -1.26
CA HIS A 64 13.33 -15.55 -2.49
C HIS A 64 12.07 -15.22 -3.31
N HIS A 65 11.94 -13.96 -3.73
CA HIS A 65 10.72 -13.45 -4.38
C HIS A 65 10.27 -14.23 -5.65
N VAL A 66 11.20 -14.77 -6.44
CA VAL A 66 10.88 -15.67 -7.59
C VAL A 66 10.81 -17.15 -7.21
N ARG A 67 11.89 -17.74 -6.66
CA ARG A 67 11.97 -19.20 -6.46
C ARG A 67 10.97 -19.74 -5.47
N ASP A 68 10.67 -18.97 -4.43
CA ASP A 68 9.84 -19.39 -3.31
C ASP A 68 8.43 -18.79 -3.41
N ALA A 69 8.02 -18.36 -4.60
CA ALA A 69 6.74 -17.69 -4.84
C ALA A 69 5.53 -18.52 -4.37
N GLN A 70 5.60 -19.86 -4.49
CA GLN A 70 4.56 -20.76 -3.99
C GLN A 70 4.46 -20.69 -2.46
N GLU A 71 5.59 -20.82 -1.75
CA GLU A 71 5.64 -20.75 -0.27
C GLU A 71 5.19 -19.37 0.22
N ILE A 72 5.60 -18.30 -0.45
CA ILE A 72 5.11 -16.93 -0.16
C ILE A 72 3.58 -16.86 -0.33
N SER A 73 3.04 -17.47 -1.40
CA SER A 73 1.60 -17.50 -1.64
C SER A 73 0.86 -18.28 -0.55
N ASP A 74 1.43 -19.39 -0.07
CA ASP A 74 0.91 -20.18 1.04
C ASP A 74 0.92 -19.39 2.35
N VAL A 75 2.01 -18.70 2.66
CA VAL A 75 2.15 -17.81 3.83
C VAL A 75 1.09 -16.71 3.80
N ILE A 76 0.89 -16.03 2.67
CA ILE A 76 -0.14 -14.98 2.54
C ILE A 76 -1.55 -15.57 2.74
N ARG A 77 -1.84 -16.74 2.16
CA ARG A 77 -3.12 -17.42 2.36
C ARG A 77 -3.37 -17.72 3.84
N GLN A 78 -2.37 -18.24 4.53
CA GLN A 78 -2.49 -18.55 5.96
C GLN A 78 -2.76 -17.28 6.78
N MET A 79 -1.97 -16.22 6.57
CA MET A 79 -2.16 -14.95 7.30
C MET A 79 -3.55 -14.34 7.04
N HIS A 80 -4.07 -14.44 5.83
CA HIS A 80 -5.41 -13.93 5.51
C HIS A 80 -6.54 -14.74 6.16
N LEU A 81 -6.35 -16.04 6.37
CA LEU A 81 -7.31 -16.87 7.09
C LEU A 81 -7.31 -16.60 8.60
N GLU A 82 -6.17 -16.20 9.14
CA GLU A 82 -6.01 -15.82 10.55
C GLU A 82 -6.44 -14.36 10.82
N GLU A 83 -6.63 -13.55 9.77
CA GLU A 83 -7.08 -12.16 9.89
C GLU A 83 -8.58 -12.12 10.21
N GLU A 84 -8.92 -11.62 11.41
CA GLU A 84 -10.30 -11.29 11.77
C GLU A 84 -10.87 -10.29 10.75
N PRO A 85 -12.07 -10.53 10.19
CA PRO A 85 -12.64 -9.63 9.19
C PRO A 85 -12.79 -8.25 9.80
N THR A 86 -12.06 -7.28 9.26
CA THR A 86 -12.27 -5.87 9.62
C THR A 86 -13.72 -5.50 9.31
N PRO A 87 -14.53 -5.10 10.31
CA PRO A 87 -15.89 -4.68 10.04
C PRO A 87 -15.83 -3.48 9.10
N ARG A 88 -16.47 -3.60 7.93
CA ARG A 88 -16.62 -2.47 7.00
C ARG A 88 -17.44 -1.41 7.73
N ASN A 89 -16.79 -0.32 8.12
CA ASN A 89 -17.46 0.90 8.55
C ASN A 89 -18.11 1.52 7.31
N THR A 90 -19.29 1.03 6.92
CA THR A 90 -20.15 1.80 6.03
C THR A 90 -20.52 3.05 6.80
N SER A 91 -19.89 4.17 6.49
CA SER A 91 -20.34 5.46 6.99
C SER A 91 -21.73 5.68 6.41
N GLU A 92 -22.76 5.38 7.20
CA GLU A 92 -24.11 5.82 6.89
C GLU A 92 -24.07 7.35 6.89
N HIS A 93 -24.11 7.96 5.70
CA HIS A 93 -24.32 9.39 5.59
C HIS A 93 -25.78 9.68 5.98
N LYS A 94 -26.02 9.84 7.29
CA LYS A 94 -27.30 10.34 7.79
C LYS A 94 -27.43 11.81 7.40
N SER A 95 -28.15 12.09 6.32
CA SER A 95 -28.55 13.44 5.95
C SER A 95 -29.43 14.02 7.07
N ASN A 96 -28.99 15.12 7.69
CA ASN A 96 -29.72 15.85 8.73
C ASN A 96 -30.78 16.79 8.13
N LEU A 97 -31.69 16.22 7.32
CA LEU A 97 -32.68 16.95 6.53
C LEU A 97 -33.53 17.92 7.37
N ASN A 98 -33.87 17.54 8.61
CA ASN A 98 -34.63 18.40 9.52
C ASN A 98 -33.88 19.69 9.89
N GLY A 99 -32.56 19.61 10.10
CA GLY A 99 -31.72 20.77 10.39
C GLY A 99 -31.61 21.70 9.18
N LEU A 100 -31.48 21.11 7.98
CA LEU A 100 -31.44 21.88 6.73
C LEU A 100 -32.75 22.63 6.48
N ILE A 101 -33.90 21.97 6.66
CA ILE A 101 -35.23 22.59 6.52
C ILE A 101 -35.41 23.74 7.51
N ALA A 102 -34.98 23.57 8.76
CA ALA A 102 -35.08 24.63 9.78
C ALA A 102 -34.24 25.86 9.40
N VAL A 103 -33.01 25.67 8.93
CA VAL A 103 -32.13 26.78 8.50
C VAL A 103 -32.75 27.53 7.32
N ILE A 104 -33.24 26.82 6.31
CA ILE A 104 -33.89 27.43 5.14
C ILE A 104 -35.13 28.21 5.57
N GLY A 105 -36.00 27.63 6.41
CA GLY A 105 -37.22 28.27 6.90
C GLY A 105 -36.94 29.57 7.67
N VAL A 106 -35.99 29.55 8.61
CA VAL A 106 -35.60 30.75 9.37
C VAL A 106 -35.00 31.83 8.46
N SER A 107 -34.15 31.43 7.51
CA SER A 107 -33.54 32.39 6.57
C SER A 107 -34.58 33.07 5.68
N MET A 108 -35.56 32.32 5.16
CA MET A 108 -36.63 32.85 4.33
C MET A 108 -37.53 33.81 5.11
N LEU A 109 -37.84 33.47 6.38
CA LEU A 109 -38.62 34.34 7.24
C LEU A 109 -37.89 35.66 7.54
N ALA A 110 -36.59 35.61 7.84
CA ALA A 110 -35.78 36.80 8.09
C ALA A 110 -35.70 37.71 6.85
N LEU A 111 -35.50 37.12 5.67
CA LEU A 111 -35.54 37.84 4.39
C LEU A 111 -36.90 38.50 4.16
N PHE A 112 -38.00 37.79 4.39
CA PHE A 112 -39.34 38.33 4.26
C PHE A 112 -39.59 39.53 5.18
N LEU A 113 -39.23 39.40 6.46
CA LEU A 113 -39.37 40.49 7.45
C LEU A 113 -38.55 41.73 7.08
N MET A 114 -37.30 41.54 6.62
CA MET A 114 -36.46 42.63 6.12
C MET A 114 -37.11 43.35 4.93
N THR A 115 -37.62 42.61 3.94
CA THR A 115 -38.29 43.21 2.79
C THR A 115 -39.58 43.94 3.16
N ALA A 116 -40.35 43.40 4.12
CA ALA A 116 -41.58 44.01 4.61
C ALA A 116 -41.30 45.31 5.38
N ALA A 117 -40.27 45.35 6.23
CA ALA A 117 -39.88 46.57 6.95
C ALA A 117 -39.49 47.71 5.99
N ILE A 118 -38.73 47.39 4.93
CA ILE A 118 -38.38 48.34 3.87
C ILE A 118 -39.64 48.82 3.12
N ALA A 119 -40.57 47.91 2.79
CA ALA A 119 -41.80 48.25 2.08
C ALA A 119 -42.77 49.12 2.89
N ILE A 120 -42.83 48.94 4.21
CA ILE A 120 -43.67 49.74 5.12
C ILE A 120 -42.98 51.08 5.48
N GLY A 121 -41.72 51.28 5.09
CA GLY A 121 -40.97 52.51 5.36
C GLY A 121 -40.51 52.63 6.81
N VAL A 122 -40.39 51.51 7.53
CA VAL A 122 -39.80 51.46 8.88
C VAL A 122 -38.30 51.31 8.71
N PHE A 123 -37.62 52.41 8.38
CA PHE A 123 -36.17 52.51 8.33
C PHE A 123 -35.71 53.86 8.88
#